data_AF-A0A349PDS8-F1
#
_entry.id   AF-A0A349PDS8-F1
#
_cell.length_a   1.000
_cell.length_b   1.000
_cell.length_c   1.000
_cell.angle_alpha   90.00
_cell.angle_beta   90.00
_cell.angle_gamma   90.00
#
_symmetry.space_group_name_H-M   'P 1'
#
loop_
_entity.id
_entity.type
_entity.pdbx_description
1 polymer ?
#
loop_
_entity_poly.entity_id
_entity_poly.type
_entity_poly.pdbx_seq_one_letter_code
_entity_poly.pdbx_strand_id
1 'polypeptide(L)'
;MSGVAQGCGSKAPELRATNRLETFAFTPASALEDRISAVPLEVLEYFRAEDKRPDYASYSPSMDEKKLLLDYLRLLPAVYERVFRARCAGIYFISGFTGAGVTDWVIGPGQKVYFYIILNPGSFKKSLSQTLTERERSCFSGRNGWDVRIEAGGGYKGVFYALAHEATHGLDYALGITPYTDNTMPEYYRPKKHIAGDLFMKTWAGYSQPHAGSDFPGRDRTTFYGLGGGPKLDISEAPALYKGLAGSGFVSLYGARTWAEDLAELATFGVLAKKPGQPYAIVLRTPAETFRVEPMRGAAGARAAEALGYMEKIK
;
A
#
# COMPACT_ATOMS: atom_id res chain seq x y z
N MET A 1 -53.73 12.58 6.02
CA MET A 1 -52.91 11.41 5.61
C MET A 1 -51.81 11.91 4.69
N SER A 2 -50.65 12.28 5.25
CA SER A 2 -49.48 12.69 4.49
C SER A 2 -48.58 11.48 4.32
N GLY A 3 -48.54 10.93 3.11
CA GLY A 3 -47.67 9.81 2.75
C GLY A 3 -46.22 10.19 2.91
N VAL A 4 -45.54 9.54 3.86
CA VAL A 4 -44.08 9.56 3.96
C VAL A 4 -43.57 8.74 2.77
N ALA A 5 -42.95 9.41 1.81
CA ALA A 5 -42.20 8.74 0.77
C ALA A 5 -41.06 7.94 1.43
N GLN A 6 -41.21 6.62 1.48
CA GLN A 6 -40.12 5.70 1.76
C GLN A 6 -39.05 5.93 0.70
N GLY A 7 -37.95 6.57 1.10
CA GLY A 7 -36.79 6.73 0.24
C GLY A 7 -36.32 5.36 -0.24
N CYS A 8 -36.34 5.14 -1.55
CA CYS A 8 -35.76 3.97 -2.17
C CYS A 8 -34.30 3.84 -1.70
N GLY A 9 -34.00 2.86 -0.86
CA GLY A 9 -32.63 2.52 -0.53
C GLY A 9 -31.87 2.21 -1.83
N SER A 10 -30.67 2.77 -1.98
CA SER A 10 -29.80 2.48 -3.12
C SER A 10 -29.60 0.96 -3.25
N LYS A 11 -29.91 0.39 -4.41
CA LYS A 11 -29.72 -1.04 -4.68
C LYS A 11 -28.22 -1.37 -4.66
N ALA A 12 -27.85 -2.48 -4.03
CA ALA A 12 -26.46 -2.96 -4.04
C ALA A 12 -26.00 -3.19 -5.49
N PRO A 13 -24.80 -2.72 -5.88
CA PRO A 13 -24.29 -2.91 -7.23
C PRO A 13 -23.92 -4.38 -7.46
N GLU A 14 -23.93 -4.79 -8.73
CA GLU A 14 -23.43 -6.11 -9.13
C GLU A 14 -21.91 -6.20 -8.91
N LEU A 15 -21.45 -7.34 -8.40
CA LEU A 15 -20.06 -7.57 -8.07
C LEU A 15 -19.44 -8.59 -9.03
N ARG A 16 -18.24 -8.28 -9.55
CA ARG A 16 -17.39 -9.26 -10.24
C ARG A 16 -16.98 -10.39 -9.29
N ALA A 17 -16.61 -11.54 -9.85
CA ALA A 17 -16.20 -12.71 -9.06
C ALA A 17 -15.09 -12.39 -8.05
N THR A 18 -14.07 -11.64 -8.46
CA THR A 18 -12.96 -11.26 -7.59
C THR A 18 -13.35 -10.36 -6.42
N ASN A 19 -14.53 -9.73 -6.42
CA ASN A 19 -15.03 -8.94 -5.28
C ASN A 19 -16.07 -9.67 -4.44
N ARG A 20 -16.25 -10.99 -4.60
CA ARG A 20 -17.20 -11.77 -3.80
C ARG A 20 -16.45 -12.79 -2.94
N LEU A 21 -16.75 -12.82 -1.64
CA LEU A 21 -16.01 -13.65 -0.68
C LEU A 21 -16.09 -15.15 -1.01
N GLU A 22 -17.18 -15.61 -1.63
CA GLU A 22 -17.36 -17.01 -2.01
C GLU A 22 -16.41 -17.50 -3.12
N THR A 23 -15.74 -16.59 -3.85
CA THR A 23 -14.65 -16.95 -4.77
C THR A 23 -13.41 -17.43 -4.02
N PHE A 24 -13.32 -17.15 -2.72
CA PHE A 24 -12.18 -17.50 -1.89
C PHE A 24 -12.57 -18.64 -0.93
N ALA A 25 -11.63 -19.56 -0.67
CA ALA A 25 -11.81 -20.62 0.33
C ALA A 25 -11.73 -20.10 1.79
N PHE A 26 -12.33 -18.94 2.05
CA PHE A 26 -12.30 -18.28 3.34
C PHE A 26 -13.26 -18.97 4.32
N THR A 27 -12.72 -19.38 5.46
CA THR A 27 -13.51 -19.77 6.62
C THR A 27 -13.03 -18.97 7.82
N PRO A 28 -13.94 -18.37 8.64
CA PRO A 28 -13.52 -17.62 9.82
C PRO A 28 -12.70 -18.44 10.83
N ALA A 29 -12.86 -19.77 10.82
CA ALA A 29 -12.18 -20.69 11.72
C ALA A 29 -10.77 -21.10 11.24
N SER A 30 -10.41 -20.89 9.96
CA SER A 30 -9.09 -21.29 9.46
C SER A 30 -7.98 -20.42 10.04
N ALA A 31 -6.81 -21.04 10.25
CA ALA A 31 -5.63 -20.29 10.63
C ALA A 31 -5.25 -19.34 9.49
N LEU A 32 -4.59 -18.23 9.83
CA LEU A 32 -4.12 -17.29 8.81
C LEU A 32 -3.09 -17.97 7.89
N GLU A 33 -2.27 -18.86 8.42
CA GLU A 33 -1.27 -19.62 7.66
C GLU A 33 -1.90 -20.47 6.53
N ASP A 34 -3.07 -21.06 6.78
CA ASP A 34 -3.81 -21.84 5.77
C ASP A 34 -4.34 -20.96 4.63
N ARG A 35 -4.46 -19.66 4.88
CA ARG A 35 -4.89 -18.65 3.92
C ARG A 35 -3.73 -18.00 3.16
N ILE A 36 -2.49 -18.44 3.43
CA ILE A 36 -1.30 -18.07 2.65
C ILE A 36 -1.05 -19.18 1.63
N SER A 37 -1.43 -18.97 0.38
CA SER A 37 -1.46 -20.04 -0.63
C SER A 37 -1.35 -19.53 -2.06
N ALA A 38 -1.46 -20.45 -3.03
CA ALA A 38 -1.58 -20.11 -4.44
C ALA A 38 -2.84 -19.25 -4.69
N VAL A 39 -2.74 -18.33 -5.65
CA VAL A 39 -3.88 -17.47 -6.03
C VAL A 39 -5.00 -18.31 -6.68
N PRO A 40 -6.29 -18.03 -6.36
CA PRO A 40 -7.41 -18.63 -7.09
C PRO A 40 -7.33 -18.33 -8.59
N LEU A 41 -7.78 -19.27 -9.43
CA LEU A 41 -7.64 -19.15 -10.88
C LEU A 41 -8.37 -17.92 -11.42
N GLU A 42 -9.58 -17.65 -10.94
CA GLU A 42 -10.40 -16.50 -11.34
C GLU A 42 -9.70 -15.17 -11.04
N VAL A 43 -8.96 -15.10 -9.92
CA VAL A 43 -8.19 -13.91 -9.54
C VAL A 43 -6.95 -13.78 -10.42
N LEU A 44 -6.26 -14.87 -10.73
CA LEU A 44 -5.12 -14.84 -11.65
C LEU A 44 -5.53 -14.38 -13.04
N GLU A 45 -6.61 -14.93 -13.60
CA GLU A 45 -7.12 -14.54 -14.93
C GLU A 45 -7.56 -13.08 -14.96
N TYR A 46 -8.17 -12.59 -13.88
CA TYR A 46 -8.49 -11.18 -13.75
C TYR A 46 -7.24 -10.29 -13.88
N PHE A 47 -6.18 -10.57 -13.11
CA PHE A 47 -4.95 -9.76 -13.19
C PHE A 47 -4.20 -9.92 -14.51
N ARG A 48 -4.22 -11.11 -15.13
CA ARG A 48 -3.67 -11.31 -16.49
C ARG A 48 -4.35 -10.39 -17.50
N ALA A 49 -5.68 -10.30 -17.44
CA ALA A 49 -6.47 -9.47 -18.34
C ALA A 49 -6.28 -7.97 -18.06
N GLU A 50 -6.42 -7.56 -16.80
CA GLU A 50 -6.34 -6.16 -16.37
C GLU A 50 -4.96 -5.55 -16.69
N ASP A 51 -3.89 -6.25 -16.34
CA ASP A 51 -2.52 -5.77 -16.55
C ASP A 51 -2.01 -6.04 -17.97
N LYS A 52 -2.75 -6.79 -18.80
CA LYS A 52 -2.31 -7.31 -20.11
C LYS A 52 -1.02 -8.12 -20.00
N ARG A 53 -0.93 -8.97 -18.98
CA ARG A 53 0.23 -9.78 -18.63
C ARG A 53 -0.12 -11.27 -18.64
N PRO A 54 -0.22 -11.91 -19.83
CA PRO A 54 -0.52 -13.34 -19.93
C PRO A 54 0.57 -14.22 -19.29
N ASP A 55 1.77 -13.67 -19.08
CA ASP A 55 2.92 -14.31 -18.45
C ASP A 55 2.83 -14.40 -16.91
N TYR A 56 1.89 -13.71 -16.27
CA TYR A 56 1.65 -13.88 -14.83
C TYR A 56 1.34 -15.34 -14.53
N ALA A 57 1.94 -15.89 -13.47
CA ALA A 57 1.73 -17.29 -13.10
C ALA A 57 1.46 -17.44 -11.60
N SER A 58 0.63 -18.42 -11.24
CA SER A 58 0.41 -18.75 -9.83
C SER A 58 1.72 -19.17 -9.16
N TYR A 59 1.89 -18.77 -7.91
CA TYR A 59 3.04 -19.15 -7.10
C TYR A 59 2.57 -19.70 -5.74
N SER A 60 3.06 -20.89 -5.40
CA SER A 60 2.84 -21.50 -4.09
C SER A 60 4.03 -21.19 -3.19
N PRO A 61 3.86 -20.43 -2.11
CA PRO A 61 4.95 -20.14 -1.18
C PRO A 61 5.38 -21.41 -0.45
N SER A 62 6.69 -21.52 -0.23
CA SER A 62 7.29 -22.53 0.63
C SER A 62 6.93 -22.31 2.11
N MET A 63 7.15 -23.33 2.95
CA MET A 63 6.93 -23.21 4.40
C MET A 63 7.77 -22.10 5.03
N ASP A 64 9.02 -21.92 4.59
CA ASP A 64 9.90 -20.85 5.09
C ASP A 64 9.39 -19.46 4.72
N GLU A 65 8.84 -19.29 3.52
CA GLU A 65 8.25 -18.04 3.06
C GLU A 65 6.95 -17.70 3.82
N LYS A 66 6.09 -18.70 4.07
CA LYS A 66 4.91 -18.53 4.92
C LYS A 66 5.31 -18.12 6.33
N LYS A 67 6.29 -18.81 6.92
CA LYS A 67 6.80 -18.49 8.25
C LYS A 67 7.35 -17.07 8.30
N LEU A 68 8.15 -16.66 7.31
CA LEU A 68 8.72 -15.32 7.22
C LEU A 68 7.62 -14.24 7.15
N LEU A 69 6.57 -14.45 6.36
CA LEU A 69 5.43 -13.53 6.32
C LEU A 69 4.73 -13.40 7.66
N LEU A 70 4.49 -14.52 8.36
CA LEU A 70 3.85 -14.49 9.68
C LEU A 70 4.73 -13.80 10.71
N ASP A 71 6.04 -14.01 10.67
CA ASP A 71 7.01 -13.31 11.53
C ASP A 71 6.99 -11.80 11.26
N TYR A 72 6.88 -11.39 10.00
CA TYR A 72 6.75 -9.98 9.60
C TYR A 72 5.41 -9.37 10.01
N LEU A 73 4.31 -10.10 9.90
CA LEU A 73 2.99 -9.63 10.35
C LEU A 73 3.00 -9.34 11.86
N ARG A 74 3.69 -10.17 12.65
CA ARG A 74 3.85 -9.97 14.11
C ARG A 74 4.67 -8.72 14.47
N LEU A 75 5.39 -8.11 13.53
CA LEU A 75 6.08 -6.84 13.75
C LEU A 75 5.13 -5.64 13.63
N LEU A 76 3.96 -5.81 13.01
CA LEU A 76 2.95 -4.77 12.84
C LEU A 76 2.09 -4.61 14.12
N PRO A 77 1.39 -3.47 14.29
CA PRO A 77 0.46 -3.29 15.39
C PRO A 77 -0.57 -4.43 15.52
N ALA A 78 -1.00 -4.74 16.74
CA ALA A 78 -1.89 -5.89 17.00
C ALA A 78 -3.23 -5.86 16.27
N VAL A 79 -3.70 -4.68 15.84
CA VAL A 79 -4.90 -4.55 15.01
C VAL A 79 -4.78 -5.30 13.69
N TYR A 80 -3.59 -5.38 13.09
CA TYR A 80 -3.38 -6.10 11.83
C TYR A 80 -3.71 -7.58 11.99
N GLU A 81 -3.15 -8.25 13.00
CA GLU A 81 -3.43 -9.67 13.23
C GLU A 81 -4.92 -9.92 13.51
N ARG A 82 -5.55 -9.08 14.37
CA ARG A 82 -6.97 -9.21 14.70
C ARG A 82 -7.85 -9.08 13.46
N VAL A 83 -7.60 -8.07 12.64
CA VAL A 83 -8.36 -7.81 11.42
C VAL A 83 -8.08 -8.90 10.39
N PHE A 84 -6.83 -9.31 10.19
CA PHE A 84 -6.49 -10.39 9.25
C PHE A 84 -7.22 -11.68 9.58
N ARG A 85 -7.25 -12.08 10.86
CA ARG A 85 -8.00 -13.26 11.30
C ARG A 85 -9.48 -13.18 10.91
N ALA A 86 -10.09 -12.01 11.08
CA ALA A 86 -11.52 -11.79 10.85
C ALA A 86 -11.90 -11.43 9.39
N ARG A 87 -10.97 -10.88 8.59
CA ARG A 87 -11.26 -10.14 7.34
C ARG A 87 -10.39 -10.50 6.13
N CYS A 88 -9.22 -11.10 6.34
CA CYS A 88 -8.35 -11.47 5.24
C CYS A 88 -8.85 -12.77 4.62
N ALA A 89 -9.41 -12.69 3.42
CA ALA A 89 -9.82 -13.83 2.61
C ALA A 89 -8.60 -14.71 2.25
N GLY A 90 -7.47 -14.08 1.92
CA GLY A 90 -6.17 -14.74 1.82
C GLY A 90 -5.04 -13.83 1.37
N ILE A 91 -3.82 -14.37 1.47
CA ILE A 91 -2.58 -13.76 0.98
C ILE A 91 -2.04 -14.70 -0.09
N TYR A 92 -2.02 -14.21 -1.32
CA TYR A 92 -1.67 -14.99 -2.49
C TYR A 92 -0.47 -14.40 -3.23
N PHE A 93 0.03 -15.13 -4.22
CA PHE A 93 1.23 -14.76 -4.95
C PHE A 93 1.06 -14.97 -6.45
N ILE A 94 1.54 -13.98 -7.20
CA ILE A 94 1.63 -14.02 -8.66
C ILE A 94 3.09 -13.81 -9.05
N SER A 95 3.69 -14.81 -9.68
CA SER A 95 5.02 -14.69 -10.29
C SER A 95 4.97 -13.72 -11.47
N GLY A 96 5.97 -12.84 -11.56
CA GLY A 96 6.05 -11.83 -12.62
C GLY A 96 5.18 -10.59 -12.38
N PHE A 97 4.45 -10.54 -11.25
CA PHE A 97 3.55 -9.44 -10.89
C PHE A 97 4.24 -8.08 -10.96
N THR A 98 3.55 -7.08 -11.50
CA THR A 98 4.09 -5.71 -11.60
C THR A 98 4.02 -5.03 -10.23
N GLY A 99 5.15 -4.49 -9.77
CA GLY A 99 5.25 -3.92 -8.44
C GLY A 99 5.46 -4.96 -7.34
N ALA A 100 5.22 -4.55 -6.09
CA ALA A 100 5.50 -5.36 -4.90
C ALA A 100 4.30 -6.19 -4.43
N GLY A 101 3.09 -5.68 -4.63
CA GLY A 101 1.83 -6.31 -4.27
C GLY A 101 0.63 -5.43 -4.63
N VAL A 102 -0.55 -5.93 -4.31
CA VAL A 102 -1.83 -5.20 -4.37
C VAL A 102 -2.81 -5.81 -3.37
N THR A 103 -3.69 -4.98 -2.85
CA THR A 103 -4.80 -5.39 -1.98
C THR A 103 -6.11 -4.99 -2.62
N ASP A 104 -7.06 -5.92 -2.65
CA ASP A 104 -8.39 -5.65 -3.17
C ASP A 104 -9.46 -6.06 -2.17
N TRP A 105 -10.62 -5.45 -2.28
CA TRP A 105 -11.76 -5.62 -1.39
C TRP A 105 -12.67 -6.74 -1.90
N VAL A 106 -13.34 -7.42 -0.97
CA VAL A 106 -14.39 -8.39 -1.31
C VAL A 106 -15.56 -8.24 -0.35
N ILE A 107 -16.76 -8.52 -0.84
CA ILE A 107 -17.98 -8.44 -0.05
C ILE A 107 -18.36 -9.84 0.41
N GLY A 108 -18.53 -9.98 1.73
CA GLY A 108 -18.98 -11.20 2.38
C GLY A 108 -20.40 -11.09 2.94
N PRO A 109 -20.81 -12.08 3.76
CA PRO A 109 -22.12 -12.11 4.40
C PRO A 109 -22.47 -10.80 5.11
N GLY A 110 -23.71 -10.35 4.91
CA GLY A 110 -24.20 -9.09 5.50
C GLY A 110 -23.59 -7.82 4.91
N GLN A 111 -23.18 -7.85 3.64
CA GLN A 111 -22.55 -6.71 2.94
C GLN A 111 -21.26 -6.22 3.62
N LYS A 112 -20.59 -7.13 4.30
CA LYS A 112 -19.47 -6.83 5.16
C LYS A 112 -18.18 -6.88 4.33
N VAL A 113 -17.32 -5.86 4.44
CA VAL A 113 -16.08 -5.78 3.68
C VAL A 113 -14.99 -6.69 4.27
N TYR A 114 -14.36 -7.44 3.39
CA TYR A 114 -13.18 -8.29 3.56
C TYR A 114 -12.14 -7.84 2.51
N PHE A 115 -10.96 -8.46 2.52
CA PHE A 115 -9.92 -8.17 1.53
C PHE A 115 -9.07 -9.40 1.25
N TYR A 116 -8.36 -9.38 0.13
CA TYR A 116 -7.24 -10.28 -0.13
C TYR A 116 -6.02 -9.48 -0.57
N ILE A 117 -4.85 -10.09 -0.41
CA ILE A 117 -3.57 -9.50 -0.80
C ILE A 117 -2.93 -10.39 -1.86
N ILE A 118 -2.39 -9.78 -2.92
CA ILE A 118 -1.48 -10.42 -3.86
C ILE A 118 -0.08 -9.84 -3.62
N LEU A 119 0.92 -10.69 -3.46
CA LEU A 119 2.32 -10.29 -3.35
C LEU A 119 3.15 -10.81 -4.51
N ASN A 120 4.17 -10.05 -4.91
CA ASN A 120 5.18 -10.52 -5.84
C ASN A 120 6.20 -11.40 -5.10
N PRO A 121 6.34 -12.71 -5.44
CA PRO A 121 7.27 -13.60 -4.76
C PRO A 121 8.75 -13.21 -4.99
N GLY A 122 9.04 -12.39 -6.01
CA GLY A 122 10.36 -11.79 -6.20
C GLY A 122 10.83 -10.96 -4.99
N SER A 123 9.90 -10.44 -4.18
CA SER A 123 10.18 -9.66 -2.97
C SER A 123 10.83 -10.49 -1.84
N PHE A 124 10.75 -11.82 -1.86
CA PHE A 124 11.47 -12.69 -0.92
C PHE A 124 12.99 -12.70 -1.19
N LYS A 125 13.39 -12.49 -2.45
CA LYS A 125 14.78 -12.60 -2.90
C LYS A 125 15.59 -11.33 -2.66
N LYS A 126 14.90 -10.19 -2.57
CA LYS A 126 15.51 -8.86 -2.45
C LYS A 126 15.54 -8.39 -1.01
N SER A 127 16.55 -7.60 -0.64
CA SER A 127 16.51 -6.84 0.61
C SER A 127 15.48 -5.71 0.52
N LEU A 128 15.06 -5.21 1.67
CA LEU A 128 14.19 -4.03 1.76
C LEU A 128 14.78 -2.84 0.99
N SER A 129 16.08 -2.57 1.16
CA SER A 129 16.79 -1.50 0.44
C SER A 129 16.76 -1.69 -1.08
N GLN A 130 16.94 -2.92 -1.57
CA GLN A 130 16.88 -3.22 -3.01
C GLN A 130 15.48 -2.98 -3.57
N THR A 131 14.45 -3.52 -2.93
CA THR A 131 13.05 -3.36 -3.36
C THR A 131 12.65 -1.88 -3.41
N LEU A 132 12.95 -1.13 -2.35
CA LEU A 132 12.63 0.29 -2.31
C LEU A 132 13.45 1.11 -3.32
N THR A 133 14.72 0.76 -3.55
CA THR A 133 15.56 1.41 -4.57
C THR A 133 15.00 1.19 -5.97
N GLU A 134 14.57 -0.02 -6.31
CA GLU A 134 13.99 -0.32 -7.62
C GLU A 134 12.67 0.42 -7.85
N ARG A 135 11.80 0.46 -6.82
CA ARG A 135 10.58 1.28 -6.84
C ARG A 135 10.94 2.73 -7.10
N GLU A 136 11.86 3.30 -6.34
CA GLU A 136 12.21 4.72 -6.44
C GLU A 136 12.84 5.08 -7.80
N ARG A 137 13.73 4.23 -8.32
CA ARG A 137 14.34 4.43 -9.64
C ARG A 137 13.32 4.39 -10.77
N SER A 138 12.23 3.63 -10.62
CA SER A 138 11.20 3.52 -11.66
C SER A 138 10.44 4.82 -11.93
N CYS A 139 10.62 5.86 -11.08
CA CYS A 139 10.11 7.20 -11.34
C CYS A 139 10.84 7.94 -12.44
N PHE A 140 12.10 7.59 -12.72
CA PHE A 140 12.99 8.41 -13.50
C PHE A 140 13.50 7.72 -14.76
N SER A 141 13.62 8.47 -15.85
CA SER A 141 14.53 8.11 -16.93
C SER A 141 15.98 8.30 -16.46
N GLY A 142 16.82 7.32 -16.74
CA GLY A 142 18.21 7.30 -16.27
C GLY A 142 19.11 8.29 -17.01
N ARG A 143 20.17 8.74 -16.34
CA ARG A 143 21.24 9.56 -16.91
C ARG A 143 22.60 9.13 -16.35
N ASN A 144 23.64 9.15 -17.19
CA ASN A 144 24.99 8.81 -16.76
C ASN A 144 25.47 9.69 -15.60
N GLY A 145 26.02 9.08 -14.56
CA GLY A 145 26.49 9.77 -13.36
C GLY A 145 25.40 10.15 -12.36
N TRP A 146 24.13 9.83 -12.64
CA TRP A 146 22.99 10.06 -11.73
C TRP A 146 22.47 8.74 -11.17
N ASP A 147 22.05 8.75 -9.91
CA ASP A 147 21.45 7.57 -9.28
C ASP A 147 20.59 7.94 -8.06
N VAL A 148 19.54 7.18 -7.80
CA VAL A 148 18.77 7.24 -6.55
C VAL A 148 18.78 5.87 -5.87
N ARG A 149 19.00 5.86 -4.55
CA ARG A 149 19.02 4.66 -3.72
C ARG A 149 18.25 4.89 -2.44
N ILE A 150 17.64 3.83 -1.93
CA ILE A 150 17.01 3.81 -0.63
C ILE A 150 17.89 3.00 0.33
N GLU A 151 18.35 3.64 1.39
CA GLU A 151 19.03 2.99 2.50
C GLU A 151 18.01 2.62 3.57
N ALA A 152 17.61 1.35 3.58
CA ALA A 152 16.66 0.77 4.52
C ALA A 152 17.24 -0.46 5.24
N GLY A 153 18.55 -0.43 5.55
CA GLY A 153 19.23 -1.48 6.30
C GLY A 153 19.29 -2.83 5.58
N GLY A 154 19.78 -3.84 6.31
CA GLY A 154 19.96 -5.21 5.82
C GLY A 154 19.13 -6.28 6.56
N GLY A 155 18.38 -5.91 7.60
CA GLY A 155 17.68 -6.86 8.47
C GLY A 155 16.37 -7.43 7.89
N TYR A 156 15.80 -6.79 6.87
CA TYR A 156 14.50 -7.14 6.29
C TYR A 156 14.58 -7.41 4.79
N LYS A 157 13.73 -8.34 4.33
CA LYS A 157 13.48 -8.60 2.91
C LYS A 157 12.45 -7.63 2.35
N GLY A 158 12.43 -7.49 1.03
CA GLY A 158 11.47 -6.65 0.31
C GLY A 158 10.02 -7.01 0.60
N VAL A 159 9.74 -8.28 0.87
CA VAL A 159 8.39 -8.76 1.21
C VAL A 159 7.86 -8.15 2.52
N PHE A 160 8.72 -7.67 3.43
CA PHE A 160 8.24 -6.94 4.61
C PHE A 160 7.51 -5.66 4.20
N TYR A 161 8.11 -4.87 3.31
CA TYR A 161 7.50 -3.65 2.78
C TYR A 161 6.20 -3.98 2.04
N ALA A 162 6.25 -4.97 1.14
CA ALA A 162 5.07 -5.38 0.38
C ALA A 162 3.92 -5.79 1.32
N LEU A 163 4.19 -6.66 2.29
CA LEU A 163 3.18 -7.08 3.27
C LEU A 163 2.67 -5.89 4.10
N ALA A 164 3.53 -5.08 4.69
CA ALA A 164 3.11 -4.00 5.59
C ALA A 164 2.26 -2.94 4.86
N HIS A 165 2.67 -2.60 3.64
CA HIS A 165 1.99 -1.64 2.79
C HIS A 165 0.60 -2.18 2.41
N GLU A 166 0.53 -3.38 1.82
CA GLU A 166 -0.72 -3.99 1.41
C GLU A 166 -1.66 -4.32 2.59
N ALA A 167 -1.10 -4.79 3.70
CA ALA A 167 -1.86 -5.03 4.91
C ALA A 167 -2.54 -3.77 5.43
N THR A 168 -1.94 -2.60 5.20
CA THR A 168 -2.52 -1.33 5.61
C THR A 168 -3.71 -0.95 4.73
N HIS A 169 -3.65 -1.20 3.42
CA HIS A 169 -4.83 -1.08 2.56
C HIS A 169 -5.95 -2.04 2.97
N GLY A 170 -5.62 -3.29 3.31
CA GLY A 170 -6.60 -4.27 3.78
C GLY A 170 -7.28 -3.81 5.06
N LEU A 171 -6.51 -3.24 5.99
CA LEU A 171 -7.03 -2.63 7.20
C LEU A 171 -7.95 -1.44 6.89
N ASP A 172 -7.55 -0.58 5.95
CA ASP A 172 -8.32 0.58 5.53
C ASP A 172 -9.66 0.18 4.87
N TYR A 173 -9.66 -0.80 3.98
CA TYR A 173 -10.89 -1.37 3.42
C TYR A 173 -11.82 -1.92 4.52
N ALA A 174 -11.26 -2.66 5.47
CA ALA A 174 -12.05 -3.33 6.48
C ALA A 174 -12.67 -2.39 7.52
N LEU A 175 -11.99 -1.27 7.82
CA LEU A 175 -12.32 -0.41 8.96
C LEU A 175 -12.61 1.05 8.60
N GLY A 176 -12.23 1.51 7.41
CA GLY A 176 -12.32 2.91 7.00
C GLY A 176 -11.41 3.81 7.83
N ILE A 177 -10.10 3.67 7.67
CA ILE A 177 -9.13 4.55 8.35
C ILE A 177 -9.06 5.90 7.63
N THR A 178 -8.90 5.88 6.31
CA THR A 178 -9.02 7.04 5.43
C THR A 178 -10.47 7.26 5.02
N PRO A 179 -10.81 8.39 4.35
CA PRO A 179 -12.18 8.60 3.85
C PRO A 179 -12.67 7.50 2.91
N TYR A 180 -11.78 6.95 2.07
CA TYR A 180 -12.01 5.72 1.30
C TYR A 180 -10.69 5.21 0.71
N THR A 181 -10.52 3.90 0.58
CA THR A 181 -9.24 3.31 0.14
C THR A 181 -8.96 3.54 -1.34
N ASP A 182 -9.95 3.38 -2.23
CA ASP A 182 -9.79 3.60 -3.67
C ASP A 182 -11.10 3.98 -4.38
N ASN A 183 -10.99 4.23 -5.69
CA ASN A 183 -12.14 4.56 -6.54
C ASN A 183 -12.83 3.34 -7.17
N THR A 184 -12.30 2.13 -6.99
CA THR A 184 -12.88 0.90 -7.55
C THR A 184 -14.01 0.37 -6.67
N MET A 185 -13.92 0.60 -5.36
CA MET A 185 -14.99 0.24 -4.43
C MET A 185 -16.20 1.16 -4.60
N PRO A 186 -17.40 0.61 -4.91
CA PRO A 186 -18.62 1.39 -4.99
C PRO A 186 -18.90 2.15 -3.70
N GLU A 187 -19.43 3.36 -3.80
CA GLU A 187 -19.79 4.20 -2.65
C GLU A 187 -20.72 3.48 -1.66
N TYR A 188 -21.58 2.59 -2.18
CA TYR A 188 -22.45 1.72 -1.38
C TYR A 188 -21.70 0.94 -0.28
N TYR A 189 -20.45 0.54 -0.53
CA TYR A 189 -19.61 -0.22 0.41
C TYR A 189 -18.57 0.63 1.15
N ARG A 190 -18.44 1.92 0.81
CA ARG A 190 -17.46 2.81 1.45
C ARG A 190 -17.82 3.06 2.91
N PRO A 191 -16.81 3.24 3.77
CA PRO A 191 -17.05 3.64 5.15
C PRO A 191 -17.79 4.98 5.20
N LYS A 192 -18.87 5.07 5.98
CA LYS A 192 -19.62 6.33 6.16
C LYS A 192 -18.88 7.36 7.00
N LYS A 193 -17.93 6.91 7.81
CA LYS A 193 -17.09 7.72 8.68
C LYS A 193 -15.71 7.08 8.72
N HIS A 194 -14.67 7.91 8.72
CA HIS A 194 -13.29 7.44 8.80
C HIS A 194 -12.71 7.60 10.22
N ILE A 195 -11.78 6.71 10.58
CA ILE A 195 -11.24 6.62 11.94
C ILE A 195 -10.14 7.65 12.19
N ALA A 196 -9.36 8.04 11.18
CA ALA A 196 -8.19 8.89 11.34
C ALA A 196 -8.50 10.39 11.58
N GLY A 197 -9.75 10.75 11.90
CA GLY A 197 -10.17 12.13 12.12
C GLY A 197 -9.67 13.06 11.02
N ASP A 198 -9.08 14.19 11.41
CA ASP A 198 -8.61 15.20 10.46
C ASP A 198 -7.19 14.95 9.92
N LEU A 199 -6.52 13.84 10.29
CA LEU A 199 -5.11 13.58 9.90
C LEU A 199 -4.90 13.76 8.39
N PHE A 200 -5.77 13.15 7.59
CA PHE A 200 -5.67 13.24 6.13
C PHE A 200 -6.24 14.56 5.59
N MET A 201 -7.30 15.10 6.19
CA MET A 201 -7.92 16.35 5.73
C MET A 201 -7.03 17.59 5.94
N LYS A 202 -6.06 17.53 6.85
CA LYS A 202 -5.01 18.54 7.02
C LYS A 202 -3.99 18.57 5.87
N THR A 203 -3.80 17.44 5.19
CA THR A 203 -2.78 17.27 4.13
C THR A 203 -3.41 17.20 2.73
N TRP A 204 -4.63 16.68 2.63
CA TRP A 204 -5.32 16.37 1.39
C TRP A 204 -6.60 17.20 1.24
N ALA A 205 -6.74 17.88 0.11
CA ALA A 205 -7.98 18.51 -0.35
C ALA A 205 -8.90 17.51 -1.08
N GLY A 206 -8.33 16.42 -1.60
CA GLY A 206 -9.05 15.33 -2.26
C GLY A 206 -8.15 14.09 -2.39
N TYR A 207 -8.70 12.99 -2.90
CA TYR A 207 -8.05 11.67 -2.91
C TYR A 207 -6.60 11.68 -3.40
N SER A 208 -6.31 12.41 -4.48
CA SER A 208 -4.98 12.56 -5.07
C SER A 208 -4.50 14.02 -5.14
N GLN A 209 -5.15 14.91 -4.39
CA GLN A 209 -4.89 16.34 -4.39
C GLN A 209 -4.48 16.81 -2.98
N PRO A 210 -3.18 17.00 -2.71
CA PRO A 210 -2.71 17.64 -1.49
C PRO A 210 -3.16 19.11 -1.40
N HIS A 211 -3.20 19.66 -0.20
CA HIS A 211 -3.25 21.11 0.00
C HIS A 211 -1.93 21.75 -0.46
N ALA A 212 -1.96 23.03 -0.81
CA ALA A 212 -0.80 23.76 -1.33
C ALA A 212 0.44 23.69 -0.41
N GLY A 213 0.25 23.60 0.92
CA GLY A 213 1.34 23.46 1.88
C GLY A 213 2.03 22.09 1.90
N SER A 214 1.41 21.06 1.30
CA SER A 214 1.94 19.71 1.19
C SER A 214 2.21 19.29 -0.26
N ASP A 215 1.75 20.05 -1.25
CA ASP A 215 2.05 19.78 -2.65
C ASP A 215 3.46 20.28 -3.04
N PHE A 216 4.02 19.73 -4.11
CA PHE A 216 5.33 20.15 -4.60
C PHE A 216 5.50 19.90 -6.10
N PRO A 217 6.31 20.72 -6.80
CA PRO A 217 6.52 20.59 -8.24
C PRO A 217 6.99 19.18 -8.65
N GLY A 218 6.32 18.60 -9.64
CA GLY A 218 6.65 17.28 -10.20
C GLY A 218 6.00 16.09 -9.49
N ARG A 219 5.28 16.30 -8.36
CA ARG A 219 4.58 15.23 -7.63
C ARG A 219 3.58 14.47 -8.52
N ASP A 220 2.76 15.19 -9.26
CA ASP A 220 1.72 14.68 -10.15
C ASP A 220 2.26 13.91 -11.37
N ARG A 221 3.53 14.12 -11.71
CA ARG A 221 4.26 13.41 -12.76
C ARG A 221 4.93 12.11 -12.27
N THR A 222 4.93 11.84 -10.97
CA THR A 222 5.51 10.59 -10.45
C THR A 222 4.74 9.37 -10.96
N THR A 223 5.49 8.39 -11.45
CA THR A 223 4.98 7.11 -11.95
C THR A 223 5.87 6.01 -11.40
N PHE A 224 5.34 4.81 -11.23
CA PHE A 224 6.08 3.69 -10.64
C PHE A 224 5.90 2.44 -11.48
N TYR A 225 6.96 1.64 -11.57
CA TYR A 225 6.97 0.35 -12.26
C TYR A 225 6.55 0.42 -13.75
N GLY A 226 6.74 1.57 -14.40
CA GLY A 226 6.30 1.81 -15.79
C GLY A 226 4.78 2.04 -15.95
N LEU A 227 4.01 2.00 -14.85
CA LEU A 227 2.58 2.25 -14.88
C LEU A 227 2.26 3.70 -15.21
N GLY A 228 1.13 3.94 -15.89
CA GLY A 228 0.69 5.28 -16.28
C GLY A 228 1.55 5.93 -17.38
N GLY A 229 2.26 5.12 -18.17
CA GLY A 229 3.12 5.56 -19.27
C GLY A 229 4.47 6.14 -18.82
N GLY A 230 4.93 5.77 -17.63
CA GLY A 230 6.19 6.24 -17.05
C GLY A 230 7.44 5.47 -17.51
N PRO A 231 8.64 5.93 -17.11
CA PRO A 231 8.90 7.11 -16.28
C PRO A 231 8.64 8.43 -17.01
N LYS A 232 8.12 9.45 -16.30
CA LYS A 232 7.82 10.79 -16.87
C LYS A 232 8.78 11.89 -16.42
N LEU A 233 9.64 11.59 -15.45
CA LEU A 233 10.61 12.52 -14.87
C LEU A 233 12.01 12.14 -15.36
N ASP A 234 12.83 13.12 -15.70
CA ASP A 234 14.27 12.89 -15.86
C ASP A 234 14.94 12.87 -14.49
N ILE A 235 15.91 11.99 -14.26
CA ILE A 235 16.59 11.90 -12.95
C ILE A 235 17.29 13.21 -12.53
N SER A 236 17.59 14.13 -13.46
CA SER A 236 18.07 15.47 -13.14
C SER A 236 17.04 16.36 -12.43
N GLU A 237 15.75 15.98 -12.46
CA GLU A 237 14.69 16.64 -11.70
C GLU A 237 14.64 16.18 -10.22
N ALA A 238 15.29 15.05 -9.89
CA ALA A 238 15.26 14.47 -8.54
C ALA A 238 15.69 15.42 -7.40
N PRO A 239 16.73 16.27 -7.52
CA PRO A 239 17.11 17.17 -6.43
C PRO A 239 15.98 18.11 -6.01
N ALA A 240 15.30 18.73 -6.98
CA ALA A 240 14.17 19.62 -6.72
C ALA A 240 12.97 18.84 -6.17
N LEU A 241 12.70 17.67 -6.73
CA LEU A 241 11.60 16.80 -6.32
C LEU A 241 11.75 16.34 -4.86
N TYR A 242 12.95 15.87 -4.46
CA TYR A 242 13.20 15.42 -3.09
C TYR A 242 13.31 16.57 -2.09
N LYS A 243 13.73 17.77 -2.51
CA LYS A 243 13.61 18.97 -1.69
C LYS A 243 12.14 19.30 -1.41
N GLY A 244 11.28 19.17 -2.43
CA GLY A 244 9.82 19.30 -2.28
C GLY A 244 9.24 18.26 -1.31
N LEU A 245 9.60 16.98 -1.51
CA LEU A 245 9.18 15.89 -0.63
C LEU A 245 9.54 16.17 0.83
N ALA A 246 10.77 16.59 1.12
CA ALA A 246 11.23 16.87 2.48
C ALA A 246 10.39 17.95 3.20
N GLY A 247 9.82 18.92 2.46
CA GLY A 247 8.95 19.97 2.99
C GLY A 247 7.47 19.59 3.07
N SER A 248 7.04 18.52 2.41
CA SER A 248 5.62 18.19 2.20
C SER A 248 4.92 17.51 3.39
N GLY A 249 5.69 16.81 4.23
CA GLY A 249 5.15 15.88 5.23
C GLY A 249 4.79 14.48 4.70
N PHE A 250 5.00 14.17 3.42
CA PHE A 250 4.92 12.80 2.91
C PHE A 250 6.19 12.01 3.21
N VAL A 251 6.04 10.70 3.45
CA VAL A 251 7.16 9.80 3.74
C VAL A 251 7.96 9.48 2.48
N SER A 252 7.30 9.35 1.34
CA SER A 252 7.91 8.95 0.07
C SER A 252 7.16 9.59 -1.10
N LEU A 253 7.78 9.57 -2.29
CA LEU A 253 7.09 9.96 -3.53
C LEU A 253 5.87 9.07 -3.81
N TYR A 254 5.91 7.80 -3.40
CA TYR A 254 4.81 6.86 -3.57
C TYR A 254 3.60 7.25 -2.69
N GLY A 255 3.85 7.56 -1.41
CA GLY A 255 2.82 8.02 -0.47
C GLY A 255 2.24 9.39 -0.82
N ALA A 256 2.96 10.20 -1.60
CA ALA A 256 2.47 11.49 -2.08
C ALA A 256 1.45 11.39 -3.23
N ARG A 257 1.05 10.18 -3.66
CA ARG A 257 0.11 9.99 -4.78
C ARG A 257 -1.35 10.12 -4.38
N THR A 258 -1.75 9.45 -3.31
CA THR A 258 -3.12 9.47 -2.76
C THR A 258 -3.08 9.37 -1.25
N TRP A 259 -4.17 9.74 -0.55
CA TRP A 259 -4.21 9.56 0.90
C TRP A 259 -4.14 8.08 1.33
N ALA A 260 -4.49 7.14 0.44
CA ALA A 260 -4.48 5.73 0.75
C ALA A 260 -3.04 5.21 0.72
N GLU A 261 -2.29 5.63 -0.29
CA GLU A 261 -0.84 5.40 -0.38
C GLU A 261 -0.11 6.08 0.78
N ASP A 262 -0.52 7.30 1.13
CA ASP A 262 0.02 8.03 2.29
C ASP A 262 -0.19 7.25 3.59
N LEU A 263 -1.40 6.72 3.84
CA LEU A 263 -1.65 5.86 5.01
C LEU A 263 -0.73 4.63 5.02
N ALA A 264 -0.64 3.92 3.89
CA ALA A 264 0.15 2.70 3.78
C ALA A 264 1.65 2.96 4.00
N GLU A 265 2.18 4.06 3.47
CA GLU A 265 3.56 4.47 3.68
C GLU A 265 3.81 4.96 5.12
N LEU A 266 2.91 5.80 5.68
CA LEU A 266 3.00 6.28 7.07
C LEU A 266 3.05 5.12 8.06
N ALA A 267 2.19 4.12 7.89
CA ALA A 267 2.16 2.94 8.75
C ALA A 267 3.41 2.08 8.58
N THR A 268 3.79 1.77 7.33
CA THR A 268 4.94 0.91 7.02
C THR A 268 6.25 1.50 7.53
N PHE A 269 6.53 2.76 7.19
CA PHE A 269 7.76 3.41 7.63
C PHE A 269 7.71 3.84 9.09
N GLY A 270 6.53 4.11 9.65
CA GLY A 270 6.35 4.30 11.08
C GLY A 270 6.78 3.07 11.89
N VAL A 271 6.39 1.87 11.45
CA VAL A 271 6.83 0.61 12.09
C VAL A 271 8.34 0.41 11.93
N LEU A 272 8.90 0.66 10.75
CA LEU A 272 10.34 0.54 10.49
C LEU A 272 11.16 1.50 11.36
N ALA A 273 10.75 2.77 11.42
CA ALA A 273 11.49 3.81 12.15
C ALA A 273 11.51 3.58 13.67
N LYS A 274 10.55 2.81 14.22
CA LYS A 274 10.57 2.39 15.63
C LYS A 274 11.60 1.30 15.93
N LYS A 275 12.18 0.64 14.91
CA LYS A 275 13.18 -0.44 15.12
C LYS A 275 14.59 0.15 15.28
N PRO A 276 15.29 -0.12 16.41
CA PRO A 276 16.66 0.36 16.59
C PRO A 276 17.58 -0.09 15.45
N GLY A 277 18.40 0.83 14.94
CA GLY A 277 19.36 0.52 13.86
C GLY A 277 18.74 0.29 12.48
N GLN A 278 17.43 0.56 12.31
CA GLN A 278 16.75 0.47 11.02
C GLN A 278 16.67 1.85 10.35
N PRO A 279 17.58 2.19 9.42
CA PRO A 279 17.52 3.47 8.74
C PRO A 279 16.36 3.50 7.74
N TYR A 280 15.98 4.72 7.35
CA TYR A 280 15.27 4.99 6.11
C TYR A 280 15.76 6.34 5.57
N ALA A 281 16.51 6.28 4.48
CA ALA A 281 17.01 7.47 3.81
C ALA A 281 16.99 7.30 2.30
N ILE A 282 16.69 8.40 1.62
CA ILE A 282 16.80 8.55 0.18
C ILE A 282 18.16 9.18 -0.11
N VAL A 283 18.99 8.49 -0.88
CA VAL A 283 20.32 8.94 -1.27
C VAL A 283 20.31 9.20 -2.76
N LEU A 284 20.47 10.47 -3.14
CA LEU A 284 20.56 10.92 -4.52
C LEU A 284 22.00 11.24 -4.85
N ARG A 285 22.53 10.63 -5.91
CA ARG A 285 23.85 10.93 -6.46
C ARG A 285 23.70 11.69 -7.76
N THR A 286 24.47 12.76 -7.88
CA THR A 286 24.64 13.54 -9.11
C THR A 286 26.11 13.55 -9.50
N PRO A 287 26.47 14.07 -10.69
CA PRO A 287 27.87 14.26 -11.06
C PRO A 287 28.62 15.23 -10.14
N ALA A 288 27.91 16.15 -9.48
CA ALA A 288 28.53 17.17 -8.62
C ALA A 288 28.60 16.75 -7.15
N GLU A 289 27.57 16.06 -6.65
CA GLU A 289 27.45 15.80 -5.21
C GLU A 289 26.49 14.63 -4.88
N THR A 290 26.40 14.29 -3.60
CA THR A 290 25.44 13.32 -3.07
C THR A 290 24.57 13.99 -2.01
N PHE A 291 23.25 13.91 -2.20
CA PHE A 291 22.25 14.39 -1.27
C PHE A 291 21.66 13.22 -0.46
N ARG A 292 21.28 13.52 0.78
CA ARG A 292 20.57 12.59 1.66
C ARG A 292 19.32 13.25 2.19
N VAL A 293 18.19 12.57 2.04
CA VAL A 293 16.89 12.99 2.61
C VAL A 293 16.40 11.90 3.55
N GLU A 294 15.99 12.30 4.76
CA GLU A 294 15.49 11.39 5.81
C GLU A 294 14.08 11.83 6.22
N PRO A 295 13.04 11.49 5.44
CA PRO A 295 11.68 12.01 5.65
C PRO A 295 11.15 11.79 7.07
N MET A 296 11.49 10.65 7.66
CA MET A 296 11.06 10.26 9.01
C MET A 296 11.68 11.09 10.14
N ARG A 297 12.70 11.91 9.86
CA ARG A 297 13.26 12.88 10.84
C ARG A 297 12.52 14.22 10.84
N GLY A 298 11.58 14.44 9.92
CA GLY A 298 10.78 15.66 9.81
C GLY A 298 9.29 15.44 10.09
N ALA A 299 8.45 16.25 9.45
CA ALA A 299 7.00 16.23 9.62
C ALA A 299 6.36 14.86 9.29
N ALA A 300 6.93 14.12 8.34
CA ALA A 300 6.43 12.78 7.99
C ALA A 300 6.56 11.79 9.15
N GLY A 301 7.61 11.89 9.97
CA GLY A 301 7.77 11.08 11.18
C GLY A 301 6.68 11.36 12.23
N ALA A 302 6.33 12.63 12.42
CA ALA A 302 5.24 13.02 13.33
C ALA A 302 3.88 12.50 12.83
N ARG A 303 3.60 12.62 11.53
CA ARG A 303 2.38 12.08 10.91
C ARG A 303 2.32 10.55 11.01
N ALA A 304 3.45 9.87 10.84
CA ALA A 304 3.50 8.41 10.98
C ALA A 304 3.19 7.97 12.42
N ALA A 305 3.70 8.70 13.42
CA ALA A 305 3.36 8.47 14.81
C ALA A 305 1.86 8.69 15.10
N GLU A 306 1.26 9.74 14.54
CA GLU A 306 -0.18 10.02 14.65
C GLU A 306 -1.02 8.90 14.01
N ALA A 307 -0.67 8.48 12.79
CA ALA A 307 -1.34 7.38 12.08
C ALA A 307 -1.31 6.06 12.88
N LEU A 308 -0.14 5.68 13.41
CA LEU A 308 -0.01 4.51 14.27
C LEU A 308 -0.81 4.66 15.57
N GLY A 309 -0.86 5.86 16.15
CA GLY A 309 -1.67 6.15 17.32
C GLY A 309 -3.17 5.97 17.10
N TYR A 310 -3.68 6.21 15.88
CA TYR A 310 -5.05 5.85 15.50
C TYR A 310 -5.22 4.32 15.45
N MET A 311 -4.30 3.61 14.79
CA MET A 311 -4.36 2.15 14.66
C MET A 311 -4.32 1.42 16.02
N GLU A 312 -3.52 1.92 16.96
CA GLU A 312 -3.40 1.38 18.32
C GLU A 312 -4.70 1.53 19.14
N LYS A 313 -5.55 2.51 18.81
CA LYS A 313 -6.85 2.75 19.48
C LYS A 313 -7.98 1.88 18.94
N ILE A 314 -7.79 1.25 17.78
CA ILE A 314 -8.78 0.35 17.19
C ILE A 314 -8.83 -0.91 18.06
N LYS A 315 -9.99 -1.20 18.65
CA LYS A 315 -10.26 -2.40 19.45
C LYS A 315 -10.88 -3.53 18.64
#